data_AF-A0A7C6X9D6-F1
#
_entry.id   AF-A0A7C6X9D6-F1
#
_cell.length_a   1.000
_cell.length_b   1.000
_cell.length_c   1.000
_cell.angle_alpha   90.00
_cell.angle_beta   90.00
_cell.angle_gamma   90.00
#
_symmetry.space_group_name_H-M   'P 1'
#
loop_
_entity.id
_entity.type
_entity.pdbx_description
1 polymer ?
#
loop_
_entity_poly.entity_id
_entity_poly.type
_entity_poly.pdbx_seq_one_letter_code
_entity_poly.pdbx_strand_id
1 'polypeptide(L)'
;VLGLVGLAALWKRDRTALLHSGGGFLFGVLFVLTANIDPRPTAYDAATLERFYQLPNFFFLLWIGAGLGAAEGWLEGIRPALSPPIRSAHAALLLLALPATLLAVNYGKANLRGNLLYPRFMTNIFDSLPQNAVFFVWTDTVGMGADYLTDIEKRRPDVAVIKVGILGAEPYRSTVRQKYPHLRWPDLAPDVPFSLGQFVQHNIDRYRIFVDGLPMKLSFPVIRYGLIYEVRPQGSVPRVAEVLDLNEELWKRFDLRQVNTSLYPANSMCYSIVVFYYLYHRFTMASECNYFGRYADALRHLDACEKMDPRGYVARSAPWQRQMAIAHIGLNQLDQALAHLELARKEAPSEAETYRLLSLACRKKGDQAKADYYLDEYEIRRRAEQQEPRKERKTP
;
A
#
# COMPACT_ATOMS: atom_id res chain seq x y z
N VAL A 1 28.71 14.74 -8.61
CA VAL A 1 29.90 15.54 -9.02
C VAL A 1 29.54 16.99 -9.31
N LEU A 2 28.73 17.29 -10.32
CA LEU A 2 28.35 18.69 -10.65
C LEU A 2 27.79 19.47 -9.45
N GLY A 3 26.93 18.87 -8.62
CA GLY A 3 26.45 19.52 -7.40
C GLY A 3 27.57 19.88 -6.41
N LEU A 4 28.60 19.04 -6.26
CA LEU A 4 29.74 19.33 -5.39
C LEU A 4 30.63 20.44 -5.96
N VAL A 5 30.83 20.44 -7.29
CA VAL A 5 31.52 21.53 -8.00
C VAL A 5 30.76 22.85 -7.82
N GLY A 6 29.43 22.81 -7.91
CA GLY A 6 28.59 23.96 -7.69
C GLY A 6 28.63 24.50 -6.27
N LEU A 7 28.66 23.64 -5.25
CA LEU A 7 28.88 24.07 -3.86
C LEU A 7 30.22 24.83 -3.73
N ALA A 8 31.30 24.29 -4.30
CA ALA A 8 32.60 24.94 -4.28
C ALA A 8 32.62 26.27 -5.07
N ALA A 9 31.89 26.34 -6.19
CA ALA A 9 31.73 27.56 -6.98
C ALA A 9 30.94 28.64 -6.22
N LEU A 10 29.82 28.27 -5.58
CA LEU A 10 29.02 29.17 -4.77
C LEU A 10 29.79 29.67 -3.55
N TRP A 11 30.58 28.83 -2.88
CA TRP A 11 31.45 29.25 -1.77
C TRP A 11 32.39 30.40 -2.15
N LYS A 12 32.90 30.39 -3.39
CA LYS A 12 33.82 31.41 -3.92
C LYS A 12 33.08 32.64 -4.45
N ARG A 13 31.92 32.47 -5.09
CA ARG A 13 31.22 33.51 -5.86
C ARG A 13 30.09 34.20 -5.08
N ASP A 14 29.30 33.43 -4.34
CA ASP A 14 28.10 33.91 -3.65
C ASP A 14 27.79 33.05 -2.41
N ARG A 15 28.33 33.48 -1.27
CA ARG A 15 28.14 32.80 0.02
C ARG A 15 26.71 32.89 0.52
N THR A 16 25.97 33.94 0.15
CA THR A 16 24.58 34.12 0.55
C THR A 16 23.70 33.09 -0.14
N ALA A 17 23.84 32.92 -1.46
CA ALA A 17 23.15 31.88 -2.21
C ALA A 17 23.50 30.47 -1.68
N LEU A 18 24.77 30.24 -1.30
CA LEU A 18 25.17 28.98 -0.68
C LEU A 18 24.47 28.73 0.66
N LEU A 19 24.44 29.74 1.55
CA LEU A 19 23.80 29.60 2.86
C LEU A 19 22.29 29.36 2.74
N HIS A 20 21.60 30.08 1.85
CA HIS A 20 20.16 29.87 1.64
C HIS A 20 19.85 28.49 1.04
N SER A 21 20.59 28.08 0.00
CA SER A 21 20.38 26.77 -0.63
C SER A 21 20.80 25.61 0.28
N GLY A 22 21.87 25.78 1.06
CA GLY A 22 22.29 24.86 2.13
C GLY A 22 21.27 24.73 3.24
N GLY A 23 20.76 25.86 3.75
CA GLY A 23 19.70 25.90 4.75
C GLY A 23 18.42 25.23 4.27
N GLY A 24 18.01 25.48 3.02
CA GLY A 24 16.85 24.82 2.41
C GLY A 24 17.02 23.31 2.25
N PHE A 25 18.21 22.86 1.82
CA PHE A 25 18.55 21.43 1.74
C PHE A 25 18.47 20.76 3.12
N LEU A 26 19.09 21.37 4.15
CA LEU A 26 19.09 20.87 5.52
C LEU A 26 17.69 20.90 6.14
N PHE A 27 16.88 21.91 5.83
CA PHE A 27 15.49 21.97 6.27
C PHE A 27 14.66 20.81 5.70
N GLY A 28 14.89 20.43 4.43
CA GLY A 28 14.30 19.22 3.88
C GLY A 28 14.64 17.98 4.73
N VAL A 29 15.93 17.79 5.06
CA VAL A 29 16.38 16.67 5.90
C VAL A 29 15.73 16.72 7.29
N LEU A 30 15.71 17.90 7.91
CA LEU A 30 15.10 18.10 9.22
C LEU A 30 13.60 17.80 9.18
N PHE A 31 12.89 18.18 8.11
CA PHE A 31 11.48 17.89 7.95
C PHE A 31 11.17 16.40 8.09
N VAL A 32 11.96 15.51 7.47
CA VAL A 32 11.73 14.06 7.61
C VAL A 32 11.91 13.60 9.05
N LEU A 33 12.91 14.14 9.76
CA LEU A 33 13.18 13.82 11.16
C LEU A 33 12.08 14.33 12.10
N THR A 34 11.42 15.42 11.74
CA THR A 34 10.37 16.05 12.56
C THR A 34 8.95 15.71 12.13
N ALA A 35 8.74 15.15 10.94
CA ALA A 35 7.42 14.87 10.35
C ALA A 35 6.63 13.75 11.06
N ASN A 36 7.08 13.27 12.22
CA ASN A 36 6.46 12.18 12.98
C ASN A 36 6.10 10.97 12.10
N ILE A 37 6.97 10.68 11.12
CA ILE A 37 6.87 9.49 10.28
C ILE A 37 7.19 8.29 11.17
N ASP A 38 6.40 7.22 11.02
CA ASP A 38 6.62 6.00 11.80
C ASP A 38 8.08 5.53 11.63
N PRO A 39 8.84 5.31 12.73
CA PRO A 39 10.20 4.80 12.66
C PRO A 39 10.30 3.42 11.99
N ARG A 40 9.18 2.71 11.82
CA ARG A 40 9.03 1.49 11.03
C ARG A 40 8.01 1.75 9.91
N PRO A 41 8.39 2.51 8.87
CA PRO A 41 7.45 2.92 7.83
C PRO A 41 6.85 1.69 7.17
N THR A 42 5.54 1.73 6.94
CA THR A 42 4.92 0.72 6.09
C THR A 42 5.48 0.80 4.67
N ALA A 43 5.26 -0.23 3.86
CA ALA A 43 5.65 -0.17 2.45
C ALA A 43 5.02 1.03 1.70
N TYR A 44 3.83 1.46 2.11
CA TYR A 44 3.17 2.63 1.55
C TYR A 44 3.82 3.93 2.01
N ASP A 45 4.17 4.05 3.29
CA ASP A 45 4.85 5.23 3.83
C ASP A 45 6.22 5.43 3.18
N ALA A 46 6.98 4.34 3.03
CA ALA A 46 8.28 4.36 2.34
C ALA A 46 8.14 4.83 0.88
N ALA A 47 7.12 4.31 0.17
CA ALA A 47 6.86 4.70 -1.22
C ALA A 47 6.37 6.13 -1.38
N THR A 48 5.57 6.60 -0.42
CA THR A 48 5.11 8.00 -0.36
C THR A 48 6.29 8.92 -0.09
N LEU A 49 7.13 8.59 0.88
CA LEU A 49 8.30 9.39 1.22
C LEU A 49 9.26 9.47 0.03
N GLU A 50 9.63 8.35 -0.59
CA GLU A 50 10.52 8.36 -1.76
C GLU A 50 9.98 9.22 -2.91
N ARG A 51 8.67 9.18 -3.15
CA ARG A 51 8.05 9.91 -4.25
C ARG A 51 7.89 11.41 -3.97
N PHE A 52 7.45 11.77 -2.78
CA PHE A 52 7.05 13.16 -2.47
C PHE A 52 8.13 13.96 -1.73
N TYR A 53 9.16 13.31 -1.22
CA TYR A 53 10.28 13.98 -0.58
C TYR A 53 11.29 14.53 -1.61
N GLN A 54 10.88 15.59 -2.29
CA GLN A 54 11.67 16.22 -3.37
C GLN A 54 12.40 17.50 -2.95
N LEU A 55 12.17 18.00 -1.73
CA LEU A 55 12.69 19.30 -1.30
C LEU A 55 14.23 19.38 -1.33
N PRO A 56 15.00 18.39 -0.82
CA PRO A 56 16.46 18.41 -0.98
C PRO A 56 16.90 18.33 -2.43
N ASN A 57 16.14 17.61 -3.28
CA ASN A 57 16.45 17.49 -4.71
C ASN A 57 16.36 18.85 -5.40
N PHE A 58 15.38 19.67 -5.04
CA PHE A 58 15.25 21.04 -5.57
C PHE A 58 16.49 21.89 -5.28
N PHE A 59 16.97 21.91 -4.03
CA PHE A 59 18.17 22.68 -3.68
C PHE A 59 19.45 22.08 -4.27
N PHE A 60 19.51 20.75 -4.38
CA PHE A 60 20.62 20.08 -5.04
C PHE A 60 20.70 20.42 -6.54
N LEU A 61 19.56 20.61 -7.22
CA LEU A 61 19.53 21.07 -8.61
C LEU A 61 20.11 22.48 -8.78
N LEU A 62 19.92 23.38 -7.82
CA LEU A 62 20.57 24.71 -7.84
C LEU A 62 22.09 24.60 -7.82
N TRP A 63 22.62 23.67 -7.02
CA TRP A 63 24.06 23.40 -7.00
C TRP A 63 24.53 22.75 -8.30
N ILE A 64 23.75 21.86 -8.91
CA ILE A 64 24.08 21.34 -10.25
C ILE A 64 24.16 22.49 -11.27
N GLY A 65 23.23 23.44 -11.24
CA GLY A 65 23.25 24.64 -12.09
C GLY A 65 24.51 25.49 -11.89
N ALA A 66 24.87 25.78 -10.63
CA ALA A 66 26.12 26.48 -10.32
C ALA A 66 27.37 25.70 -10.79
N GLY A 67 27.33 24.37 -10.68
CA GLY A 67 28.39 23.48 -11.16
C GLY A 67 28.52 23.47 -12.68
N LEU A 68 27.39 23.53 -13.41
CA LEU A 68 27.38 23.69 -14.87
C LEU A 68 28.00 25.02 -15.29
N GLY A 69 27.66 26.13 -14.62
CA GLY A 69 28.29 27.43 -14.90
C GLY A 69 29.79 27.44 -14.61
N ALA A 70 30.25 26.74 -13.57
CA ALA A 70 31.68 26.57 -13.31
C ALA A 70 32.37 25.73 -14.41
N ALA A 71 31.71 24.67 -14.89
CA ALA A 71 32.21 23.83 -15.97
C ALA A 71 32.28 24.59 -17.32
N GLU A 72 31.29 25.44 -17.59
CA GLU A 72 31.31 26.36 -18.74
C GLU A 72 32.54 27.28 -18.68
N GLY A 73 32.78 27.94 -17.55
CA GLY A 73 33.95 28.82 -17.40
C GLY A 73 35.29 28.08 -17.61
N TRP A 74 35.40 26.82 -17.18
CA TRP A 74 36.58 26.00 -17.50
C TRP A 74 36.70 25.67 -18.99
N LEU A 75 35.56 25.39 -19.63
CA LEU A 75 35.51 25.13 -21.07
C LEU A 75 35.86 26.37 -21.90
N GLU A 76 35.49 27.56 -21.44
CA GLU A 76 35.93 28.82 -22.05
C GLU A 76 37.45 28.97 -22.00
N GLY A 77 38.09 28.57 -20.89
CA GLY A 77 39.55 28.61 -20.74
C GLY A 77 40.30 27.72 -21.73
N ILE A 78 39.71 26.58 -22.14
CA ILE A 78 40.30 25.66 -23.13
C ILE A 78 39.74 25.86 -24.54
N ARG A 79 38.80 26.79 -24.71
CA ARG A 79 38.10 27.09 -25.98
C ARG A 79 39.04 27.30 -27.18
N PRO A 80 40.22 27.93 -27.06
CA PRO A 80 41.16 28.07 -28.18
C PRO A 80 41.68 26.74 -28.72
N ALA A 81 41.75 25.71 -27.88
CA ALA A 81 42.20 24.36 -28.26
C ALA A 81 41.09 23.47 -28.85
N LEU A 82 39.82 23.92 -28.83
CA LEU A 82 38.69 23.18 -29.37
C LEU A 82 38.52 23.43 -30.87
N SER A 83 38.10 22.39 -31.61
CA SER A 83 37.78 22.51 -33.04
C SER A 83 36.61 23.50 -33.28
N PRO A 84 36.56 24.19 -34.43
CA PRO A 84 35.50 25.16 -34.74
C PRO A 84 34.06 24.66 -34.51
N PRO A 85 33.66 23.42 -34.90
CA PRO A 85 32.29 22.94 -34.65
C PRO A 85 32.00 22.73 -33.16
N ILE A 86 32.96 22.18 -32.39
CA ILE A 86 32.80 21.99 -30.94
C ILE A 86 32.72 23.34 -30.24
N ARG A 87 33.53 24.31 -30.69
CA ARG A 87 33.55 25.67 -30.15
C ARG A 87 32.20 26.39 -30.28
N SER A 88 31.49 26.18 -31.39
CA SER A 88 30.15 26.76 -31.59
C SER A 88 29.06 26.01 -30.84
N ALA A 89 29.25 24.72 -30.55
CA ALA A 89 28.24 23.86 -29.94
C ALA A 89 28.43 23.59 -28.43
N HIS A 90 29.55 23.97 -27.81
CA HIS A 90 29.93 23.54 -26.46
C HIS A 90 28.87 23.84 -25.38
N ALA A 91 28.25 25.02 -25.40
CA ALA A 91 27.19 25.37 -24.45
C ALA A 91 25.94 24.47 -24.63
N ALA A 92 25.56 24.19 -25.88
CA ALA A 92 24.47 23.26 -26.17
C ALA A 92 24.82 21.82 -25.78
N LEU A 93 26.06 21.38 -26.01
CA LEU A 93 26.56 20.07 -25.60
C LEU A 93 26.54 19.91 -24.07
N LEU A 94 26.98 20.92 -23.32
CA LEU A 94 26.90 20.95 -21.86
C LEU A 94 25.46 20.92 -21.35
N LEU A 95 24.59 21.74 -21.95
CA LEU A 95 23.19 21.83 -21.56
C LEU A 95 22.46 20.51 -21.82
N LEU A 96 22.74 19.84 -22.93
CA LEU A 96 22.14 18.55 -23.30
C LEU A 96 22.79 17.37 -22.58
N ALA A 97 24.05 17.48 -22.15
CA ALA A 97 24.74 16.41 -21.44
C ALA A 97 24.01 16.01 -20.16
N LEU A 98 23.42 16.97 -19.43
CA LEU A 98 22.67 16.68 -18.20
C LEU A 98 21.40 15.84 -18.47
N PRO A 99 20.40 16.29 -19.26
CA PRO A 99 19.21 15.48 -19.55
C PRO A 99 19.55 14.19 -20.30
N ALA A 100 20.55 14.18 -21.19
CA ALA A 100 20.97 12.96 -21.89
C ALA A 100 21.57 11.92 -20.93
N THR A 101 22.40 12.36 -19.97
CA THR A 101 22.95 11.45 -18.95
C THR A 101 21.86 10.95 -18.00
N LEU A 102 20.97 11.85 -17.55
CA LEU A 102 19.84 11.47 -16.72
C LEU A 102 18.94 10.45 -17.43
N LEU A 103 18.67 10.64 -18.72
CA LEU A 103 17.93 9.69 -19.52
C LEU A 103 18.71 8.37 -19.65
N ALA A 104 19.98 8.39 -20.08
CA ALA A 104 20.77 7.17 -20.28
C ALA A 104 20.88 6.31 -19.01
N VAL A 105 21.09 6.95 -17.85
CA VAL A 105 21.26 6.24 -16.56
C VAL A 105 19.93 5.76 -15.99
N ASN A 106 18.84 6.51 -16.19
CA ASN A 106 17.56 6.21 -15.53
C ASN A 106 16.51 5.59 -16.44
N TYR A 107 16.71 5.57 -17.76
CA TYR A 107 15.69 5.08 -18.71
C TYR A 107 15.25 3.66 -18.39
N GLY A 108 16.18 2.74 -18.11
CA GLY A 108 15.84 1.35 -17.75
C GLY A 108 14.98 1.26 -16.48
N LYS A 109 15.23 2.12 -15.49
CA LYS A 109 14.47 2.17 -14.22
C LYS A 109 13.12 2.87 -14.38
N ALA A 110 13.07 3.89 -15.22
CA ALA A 110 11.87 4.69 -15.49
C ALA A 110 10.96 4.06 -16.56
N ASN A 111 11.47 3.10 -17.35
CA ASN A 111 10.69 2.40 -18.36
C ASN A 111 9.74 1.40 -17.70
N LEU A 112 8.47 1.78 -17.60
CA LEU A 112 7.41 0.96 -17.03
C LEU A 112 6.59 0.19 -18.07
N ARG A 113 7.04 0.09 -19.33
CA ARG A 113 6.26 -0.54 -20.42
C ARG A 113 5.80 -1.97 -20.11
N GLY A 114 6.60 -2.72 -19.36
CA GLY A 114 6.28 -4.09 -18.95
C GLY A 114 5.50 -4.19 -17.63
N ASN A 115 5.27 -3.08 -16.93
CA ASN A 115 4.59 -3.09 -15.65
C ASN A 115 3.07 -3.02 -15.85
N LEU A 116 2.43 -4.18 -15.77
CA LEU A 116 0.99 -4.34 -15.94
C LEU A 116 0.28 -4.64 -14.62
N LEU A 117 0.96 -4.51 -13.48
CA LEU A 117 0.35 -4.77 -12.17
C LEU A 117 -0.83 -3.86 -11.91
N TYR A 118 -0.67 -2.55 -12.12
CA TYR A 118 -1.72 -1.58 -11.81
C TYR A 118 -2.97 -1.77 -12.70
N PRO A 119 -2.83 -1.91 -14.04
CA PRO A 119 -3.98 -2.22 -14.90
C PRO A 119 -4.65 -3.55 -14.54
N ARG A 120 -3.88 -4.61 -14.21
CA ARG A 120 -4.44 -5.90 -13.77
C ARG A 120 -5.14 -5.79 -12.43
N PHE A 121 -4.56 -5.05 -11.48
CA PHE A 121 -5.16 -4.77 -10.18
C PHE A 121 -6.52 -4.07 -10.31
N MET A 122 -6.58 -3.00 -11.09
CA MET A 122 -7.85 -2.31 -11.33
C MET A 122 -8.83 -3.18 -12.11
N THR A 123 -8.35 -3.99 -13.06
CA THR A 123 -9.21 -4.95 -13.78
C THR A 123 -9.79 -6.00 -12.83
N ASN A 124 -9.00 -6.58 -11.92
CA ASN A 124 -9.47 -7.54 -10.92
C ASN A 124 -10.56 -6.95 -10.01
N ILE A 125 -10.42 -5.67 -9.61
CA ILE A 125 -11.46 -4.96 -8.86
C ILE A 125 -12.71 -4.76 -9.72
N PHE A 126 -12.57 -4.15 -10.90
CA PHE A 126 -13.71 -3.76 -11.73
C PHE A 126 -14.45 -4.95 -12.31
N ASP A 127 -13.78 -6.03 -12.71
CA ASP A 127 -14.42 -7.24 -13.22
C ASP A 127 -15.17 -8.01 -12.12
N SER A 128 -14.86 -7.74 -10.84
CA SER A 128 -15.64 -8.27 -9.71
C SER A 128 -16.97 -7.54 -9.53
N LEU A 129 -17.02 -6.24 -9.85
CA LEU A 129 -18.19 -5.41 -9.62
C LEU A 129 -19.37 -5.84 -10.52
N PRO A 130 -20.58 -6.04 -9.96
CA PRO A 130 -21.77 -6.30 -10.75
C PRO A 130 -22.13 -5.08 -11.63
N GLN A 131 -23.04 -5.28 -12.57
CA GLN A 131 -23.54 -4.20 -13.42
C GLN A 131 -24.20 -3.10 -12.58
N ASN A 132 -23.98 -1.84 -12.94
CA ASN A 132 -24.55 -0.65 -12.27
C ASN A 132 -24.17 -0.53 -10.78
N ALA A 133 -23.01 -1.07 -10.38
CA ALA A 133 -22.51 -0.94 -9.01
C ALA A 133 -22.18 0.51 -8.66
N VAL A 134 -22.34 0.87 -7.38
CA VAL A 134 -21.79 2.11 -6.82
C VAL A 134 -20.51 1.73 -6.07
N PHE A 135 -19.39 2.35 -6.43
CA PHE A 135 -18.09 2.07 -5.84
C PHE A 135 -17.51 3.31 -5.17
N PHE A 136 -17.46 3.27 -3.84
CA PHE A 136 -16.84 4.28 -3.02
C PHE A 136 -15.36 4.01 -2.86
N VAL A 137 -14.56 5.05 -3.09
CA VAL A 137 -13.11 4.96 -3.10
C VAL A 137 -12.51 5.92 -2.08
N TRP A 138 -11.73 5.38 -1.15
CA TRP A 138 -11.06 6.10 -0.08
C TRP A 138 -9.61 6.39 -0.42
N THR A 139 -8.95 5.49 -1.14
CA THR A 139 -7.52 5.59 -1.41
C THR A 139 -7.22 6.25 -2.75
N ASP A 140 -6.14 7.02 -2.82
CA ASP A 140 -5.66 7.59 -4.08
C ASP A 140 -5.26 6.50 -5.08
N THR A 141 -4.73 5.37 -4.60
CA THR A 141 -4.37 4.23 -5.44
C THR A 141 -5.59 3.71 -6.22
N VAL A 142 -6.66 3.33 -5.52
CA VAL A 142 -7.86 2.84 -6.23
C VAL A 142 -8.53 3.99 -6.98
N GLY A 143 -8.52 5.21 -6.44
CA GLY A 143 -9.22 6.37 -7.01
C GLY A 143 -8.64 6.81 -8.34
N MET A 144 -7.32 6.97 -8.43
CA MET A 144 -6.64 7.31 -9.68
C MET A 144 -6.74 6.18 -10.70
N GLY A 145 -6.70 4.92 -10.25
CA GLY A 145 -6.91 3.76 -11.12
C GLY A 145 -8.30 3.69 -11.71
N ALA A 146 -9.31 4.03 -10.90
CA ALA A 146 -10.70 4.06 -11.33
C ALA A 146 -10.95 5.17 -12.35
N ASP A 147 -10.41 6.38 -12.13
CA ASP A 147 -10.47 7.46 -13.12
C ASP A 147 -9.84 7.04 -14.45
N TYR A 148 -8.64 6.44 -14.42
CA TYR A 148 -7.98 6.00 -15.64
C TYR A 148 -8.84 4.96 -16.40
N LEU A 149 -9.34 3.95 -15.69
CA LEU A 149 -10.12 2.88 -16.29
C LEU A 149 -11.47 3.38 -16.84
N THR A 150 -12.14 4.27 -16.13
CA THR A 150 -13.49 4.75 -16.49
C THR A 150 -13.47 5.96 -17.44
N ASP A 151 -12.64 6.96 -17.16
CA ASP A 151 -12.66 8.23 -17.89
C ASP A 151 -11.68 8.25 -19.08
N ILE A 152 -10.59 7.49 -19.04
CA ILE A 152 -9.62 7.39 -20.15
C ILE A 152 -9.90 6.16 -21.02
N GLU A 153 -9.87 4.97 -20.43
CA GLU A 153 -10.08 3.69 -21.17
C GLU A 153 -11.54 3.40 -21.49
N LYS A 154 -12.48 4.19 -20.93
CA LYS A 154 -13.94 4.03 -21.12
C LYS A 154 -14.45 2.63 -20.78
N ARG A 155 -13.78 1.92 -19.86
CA ARG A 155 -14.21 0.60 -19.37
C ARG A 155 -15.18 0.76 -18.21
N ARG A 156 -16.19 -0.12 -18.16
CA ARG A 156 -17.21 -0.15 -17.10
C ARG A 156 -17.85 1.22 -16.80
N PRO A 157 -18.35 1.95 -17.83
CA PRO A 157 -19.02 3.24 -17.63
C PRO A 157 -20.33 3.11 -16.83
N ASP A 158 -20.82 1.89 -16.62
CA ASP A 158 -21.96 1.57 -15.78
C ASP A 158 -21.67 1.70 -14.27
N VAL A 159 -20.40 1.63 -13.86
CA VAL A 159 -20.02 1.71 -12.44
C VAL A 159 -19.93 3.17 -12.00
N ALA A 160 -20.70 3.54 -10.98
CA ALA A 160 -20.62 4.87 -10.39
C ALA A 160 -19.45 4.94 -9.37
N VAL A 161 -18.32 5.50 -9.80
CA VAL A 161 -17.14 5.70 -8.95
C VAL A 161 -17.25 7.03 -8.20
N ILE A 162 -17.18 6.98 -6.87
CA ILE A 162 -17.31 8.15 -5.98
C ILE A 162 -16.14 8.20 -4.99
N LYS A 163 -15.33 9.25 -5.04
CA LYS A 163 -14.18 9.45 -4.16
C LYS A 163 -14.60 10.11 -2.85
N VAL A 164 -14.46 9.39 -1.75
CA VAL A 164 -14.95 9.85 -0.45
C VAL A 164 -14.10 10.98 0.11
N GLY A 165 -12.77 10.93 -0.08
CA GLY A 165 -11.83 11.91 0.48
C GLY A 165 -12.06 13.36 0.05
N ILE A 166 -12.69 13.58 -1.11
CA ILE A 166 -12.99 14.92 -1.66
C ILE A 166 -14.49 15.18 -1.80
N LEU A 167 -15.34 14.27 -1.30
CA LEU A 167 -16.80 14.38 -1.42
C LEU A 167 -17.41 15.52 -0.60
N GLY A 168 -16.68 16.00 0.42
CA GLY A 168 -17.04 17.19 1.18
C GLY A 168 -16.88 18.49 0.38
N ALA A 169 -16.07 18.51 -0.69
CA ALA A 169 -15.88 19.68 -1.52
C ALA A 169 -17.06 19.87 -2.49
N GLU A 170 -17.74 21.01 -2.41
CA GLU A 170 -18.91 21.32 -3.25
C GLU A 170 -18.65 21.15 -4.75
N PRO A 171 -17.51 21.61 -5.32
CA PRO A 171 -17.28 21.48 -6.77
C PRO A 171 -17.19 20.03 -7.24
N TYR A 172 -16.59 19.16 -6.42
CA TYR A 172 -16.53 17.74 -6.72
C TYR A 172 -17.91 17.09 -6.56
N ARG A 173 -18.61 17.39 -5.47
CA ARG A 173 -19.95 16.87 -5.21
C ARG A 173 -20.95 17.25 -6.31
N SER A 174 -20.94 18.50 -6.78
CA SER A 174 -21.82 18.95 -7.88
C SER A 174 -21.49 18.22 -9.19
N THR A 175 -20.20 18.05 -9.50
CA THR A 175 -19.75 17.27 -10.67
C THR A 175 -20.23 15.82 -10.61
N VAL A 176 -20.09 15.15 -9.47
CA VAL A 176 -20.50 13.75 -9.33
C VAL A 176 -22.03 13.60 -9.37
N ARG A 177 -22.79 14.56 -8.82
CA ARG A 177 -24.26 14.61 -8.95
C ARG A 177 -24.70 14.72 -10.40
N GLN A 178 -24.03 15.54 -11.20
CA GLN A 178 -24.29 15.68 -12.63
C GLN A 178 -23.89 14.42 -13.41
N LYS A 179 -22.77 13.78 -13.04
CA LYS A 179 -22.29 12.54 -13.67
C LYS A 179 -23.23 11.35 -13.41
N TYR A 180 -23.82 11.27 -12.20
CA TYR A 180 -24.71 10.18 -11.79
C TYR A 180 -26.07 10.70 -11.28
N PRO A 181 -26.93 11.24 -12.16
CA PRO A 181 -28.20 11.86 -11.77
C PRO A 181 -29.25 10.84 -11.28
N HIS A 182 -29.03 9.55 -11.53
CA HIS A 182 -29.90 8.47 -11.10
C HIS A 182 -29.73 8.09 -9.62
N LEU A 183 -28.60 8.48 -9.00
CA LEU A 183 -28.32 8.23 -7.59
C LEU A 183 -29.09 9.23 -6.72
N ARG A 184 -29.61 8.74 -5.59
CA ARG A 184 -30.32 9.56 -4.62
C ARG A 184 -29.33 10.16 -3.64
N TRP A 185 -29.01 11.44 -3.84
CA TRP A 185 -28.11 12.17 -2.96
C TRP A 185 -28.87 12.64 -1.71
N PRO A 186 -28.29 12.54 -0.50
CA PRO A 186 -28.93 13.10 0.69
C PRO A 186 -29.06 14.62 0.53
N ASP A 187 -30.21 15.16 0.93
CA ASP A 187 -30.42 16.61 1.02
C ASP A 187 -29.57 17.16 2.17
N LEU A 188 -28.48 17.83 1.82
CA LEU A 188 -27.58 18.44 2.79
C LEU A 188 -27.78 19.95 2.76
N ALA A 189 -28.06 20.54 3.92
CA ALA A 189 -27.89 21.98 4.08
C ALA A 189 -26.41 22.36 3.80
N PRO A 190 -26.12 23.60 3.37
CA PRO A 190 -24.78 24.00 2.92
C PRO A 190 -23.65 23.72 3.92
N ASP A 191 -23.97 23.68 5.21
CA ASP A 191 -23.09 23.51 6.36
C ASP A 191 -23.00 22.07 6.89
N VAL A 192 -23.81 21.14 6.38
CA VAL A 192 -23.81 19.74 6.84
C VAL A 192 -22.79 18.91 6.05
N PRO A 193 -21.81 18.27 6.72
CA PRO A 193 -20.87 17.37 6.07
C PRO A 193 -21.60 16.20 5.39
N PHE A 194 -21.05 15.72 4.28
CA PHE A 194 -21.60 14.55 3.61
C PHE A 194 -21.60 13.32 4.52
N SER A 195 -22.76 12.66 4.63
CA SER A 195 -22.91 11.39 5.35
C SER A 195 -22.98 10.22 4.36
N LEU A 196 -21.93 9.41 4.35
CA LEU A 196 -21.92 8.15 3.59
C LEU A 196 -23.05 7.21 4.03
N GLY A 197 -23.33 7.16 5.33
CA GLY A 197 -24.42 6.34 5.87
C GLY A 197 -25.79 6.74 5.32
N GLN A 198 -26.09 8.04 5.26
CA GLN A 198 -27.33 8.53 4.64
C GLN A 198 -27.37 8.21 3.15
N PHE A 199 -26.27 8.42 2.42
CA PHE A 199 -26.23 8.07 1.00
C PHE A 199 -26.52 6.57 0.78
N VAL A 200 -25.86 5.70 1.56
CA VAL A 200 -26.08 4.25 1.50
C VAL A 200 -27.55 3.94 1.76
N GLN A 201 -28.15 4.52 2.81
CA GLN A 201 -29.56 4.32 3.15
C GLN A 201 -30.52 4.67 1.99
N HIS A 202 -30.23 5.71 1.21
CA HIS A 202 -31.09 6.12 0.10
C HIS A 202 -30.96 5.25 -1.17
N ASN A 203 -29.87 4.49 -1.30
CA ASN A 203 -29.49 3.82 -2.55
C ASN A 203 -29.32 2.30 -2.44
N ILE A 204 -29.10 1.75 -1.25
CA ILE A 204 -28.73 0.33 -1.07
C ILE A 204 -29.80 -0.66 -1.55
N ASP A 205 -31.07 -0.25 -1.58
CA ASP A 205 -32.17 -1.07 -2.11
C ASP A 205 -32.21 -1.10 -3.65
N ARG A 206 -31.49 -0.19 -4.32
CA ARG A 206 -31.51 -0.02 -5.78
C ARG A 206 -30.20 -0.43 -6.44
N TYR A 207 -29.09 -0.28 -5.73
CA TYR A 207 -27.75 -0.51 -6.24
C TYR A 207 -26.91 -1.30 -5.24
N ARG A 208 -26.04 -2.18 -5.75
CA ARG A 208 -25.02 -2.83 -4.92
C ARG A 208 -23.88 -1.85 -4.68
N ILE A 209 -23.56 -1.62 -3.41
CA ILE A 209 -22.62 -0.59 -2.97
C ILE A 209 -21.34 -1.26 -2.46
N PHE A 210 -20.20 -0.77 -2.93
CA PHE A 210 -18.88 -1.31 -2.61
C PHE A 210 -17.95 -0.23 -2.08
N VAL A 211 -16.95 -0.64 -1.31
CA VAL A 211 -15.90 0.21 -0.74
C VAL A 211 -14.53 -0.46 -0.91
N ASP A 212 -13.48 0.33 -1.18
CA ASP A 212 -12.10 -0.17 -1.38
C ASP A 212 -11.31 -0.41 -0.08
N GLY A 213 -11.89 -0.05 1.07
CA GLY A 213 -11.34 -0.29 2.39
C GLY A 213 -12.46 -0.39 3.42
N LEU A 214 -12.16 -0.85 4.64
CA LEU A 214 -13.14 -0.93 5.72
C LEU A 214 -13.36 0.46 6.34
N PRO A 215 -14.51 1.13 6.10
CA PRO A 215 -14.76 2.43 6.72
C PRO A 215 -14.94 2.26 8.23
N MET A 216 -14.13 2.96 9.03
CA MET A 216 -14.18 2.90 10.50
C MET A 216 -15.52 3.29 11.12
N LYS A 217 -16.44 3.92 10.36
CA LYS A 217 -17.70 4.48 10.86
C LYS A 217 -18.88 4.25 9.91
N LEU A 218 -19.03 3.03 9.38
CA LEU A 218 -20.25 2.66 8.66
C LEU A 218 -21.16 1.82 9.56
N SER A 219 -22.42 2.26 9.72
CA SER A 219 -23.44 1.55 10.51
C SER A 219 -24.04 0.33 9.81
N PHE A 220 -23.63 0.09 8.56
CA PHE A 220 -24.10 -1.02 7.73
C PHE A 220 -23.11 -2.19 7.82
N PRO A 221 -23.62 -3.44 7.84
CA PRO A 221 -22.77 -4.61 7.69
C PRO A 221 -21.96 -4.55 6.38
N VAL A 222 -20.73 -5.03 6.45
CA VAL A 222 -19.85 -5.16 5.29
C VAL A 222 -19.38 -6.60 5.18
N ILE A 223 -19.34 -7.11 3.96
CA ILE A 223 -18.78 -8.43 3.66
C ILE A 223 -17.60 -8.31 2.71
N ARG A 224 -16.66 -9.24 2.80
CA ARG A 224 -15.54 -9.33 1.86
C ARG A 224 -16.05 -9.68 0.47
N TYR A 225 -15.51 -9.01 -0.54
CA TYR A 225 -15.82 -9.25 -1.94
C TYR A 225 -14.54 -9.13 -2.79
N GLY A 226 -13.71 -10.18 -2.73
CA GLY A 226 -12.41 -10.22 -3.39
C GLY A 226 -11.43 -9.21 -2.77
N LEU A 227 -10.99 -8.25 -3.59
CA LEU A 227 -10.07 -7.17 -3.21
C LEU A 227 -10.78 -5.93 -2.63
N ILE A 228 -12.11 -5.97 -2.50
CA ILE A 228 -12.94 -4.88 -1.99
C ILE A 228 -13.97 -5.43 -1.00
N TYR A 229 -14.84 -4.56 -0.48
CA TYR A 229 -15.92 -4.94 0.43
C TYR A 229 -17.26 -4.48 -0.13
N GLU A 230 -18.30 -5.27 0.10
CA GLU A 230 -19.67 -4.94 -0.24
C GLU A 230 -20.45 -4.53 1.01
N VAL A 231 -21.14 -3.41 0.92
CA VAL A 231 -22.06 -2.93 1.94
C VAL A 231 -23.39 -3.67 1.80
N ARG A 232 -23.89 -4.22 2.90
CA ARG A 232 -25.13 -4.99 2.94
C ARG A 232 -26.22 -4.28 3.75
N PRO A 233 -27.50 -4.41 3.37
CA PRO A 233 -28.60 -3.99 4.23
C PRO A 233 -28.57 -4.72 5.57
N GLN A 234 -29.11 -4.08 6.60
CA GLN A 234 -29.29 -4.72 7.91
C GLN A 234 -30.14 -5.99 7.75
N GLY A 235 -29.68 -7.11 8.31
CA GLY A 235 -30.39 -8.40 8.21
C GLY A 235 -30.20 -9.15 6.89
N SER A 236 -29.51 -8.58 5.90
CA SER A 236 -29.20 -9.24 4.61
C SER A 236 -27.74 -9.68 4.51
N VAL A 237 -27.13 -10.05 5.64
CA VAL A 237 -25.77 -10.60 5.68
C VAL A 237 -25.82 -12.08 5.31
N PRO A 238 -25.17 -12.52 4.22
CA PRO A 238 -25.16 -13.93 3.83
C PRO A 238 -24.52 -14.80 4.91
N ARG A 239 -24.77 -16.12 4.83
CA ARG A 239 -24.03 -17.04 5.71
C ARG A 239 -22.55 -16.97 5.36
N VAL A 240 -21.71 -17.07 6.38
CA VAL A 240 -20.27 -16.98 6.20
C VAL A 240 -19.74 -17.97 5.16
N ALA A 241 -20.23 -19.21 5.16
CA ALA A 241 -19.82 -20.20 4.15
C ALA A 241 -20.05 -19.70 2.72
N GLU A 242 -21.16 -19.01 2.46
CA GLU A 242 -21.50 -18.41 1.17
C GLU A 242 -20.55 -17.26 0.82
N VAL A 243 -20.17 -16.43 1.81
CA VAL A 243 -19.18 -15.36 1.63
C VAL A 243 -17.81 -15.96 1.28
N LEU A 244 -17.41 -17.05 1.94
CA LEU A 244 -16.14 -17.71 1.65
C LEU A 244 -16.14 -18.34 0.25
N ASP A 245 -17.20 -19.05 -0.13
CA ASP A 245 -17.31 -19.66 -1.46
C ASP A 245 -17.36 -18.62 -2.59
N LEU A 246 -18.07 -17.52 -2.38
CA LEU A 246 -18.04 -16.37 -3.29
C LEU A 246 -16.61 -15.85 -3.50
N ASN A 247 -15.86 -15.70 -2.41
CA ASN A 247 -14.49 -15.19 -2.49
C ASN A 247 -13.55 -16.19 -3.17
N GLU A 248 -13.70 -17.50 -2.95
CA GLU A 248 -12.97 -18.53 -3.70
C GLU A 248 -13.17 -18.38 -5.21
N GLU A 249 -14.41 -18.16 -5.66
CA GLU A 249 -14.72 -17.97 -7.08
C GLU A 249 -14.15 -16.68 -7.65
N LEU A 250 -14.15 -15.59 -6.88
CA LEU A 250 -13.52 -14.32 -7.28
C LEU A 250 -12.00 -14.49 -7.44
N TRP A 251 -11.33 -15.11 -6.46
CA TRP A 251 -9.88 -15.32 -6.48
C TRP A 251 -9.42 -16.19 -7.66
N LYS A 252 -10.23 -17.15 -8.12
CA LYS A 252 -9.94 -17.96 -9.31
C LYS A 252 -9.92 -17.14 -10.61
N ARG A 253 -10.66 -16.03 -10.67
CA ARG A 253 -10.79 -15.18 -11.86
C ARG A 253 -9.71 -14.11 -11.94
N PHE A 254 -9.03 -13.82 -10.83
CA PHE A 254 -8.03 -12.77 -10.80
C PHE A 254 -6.83 -13.09 -11.67
N ASP A 255 -6.40 -12.08 -12.42
CA ASP A 255 -5.12 -12.11 -13.09
C ASP A 255 -4.01 -11.77 -12.10
N LEU A 256 -3.36 -12.81 -11.61
CA LEU A 256 -2.29 -12.72 -10.60
C LEU A 256 -0.89 -12.61 -11.23
N ARG A 257 -0.79 -12.43 -12.55
CA ARG A 257 0.50 -12.20 -13.20
C ARG A 257 1.10 -10.91 -12.67
N GLN A 258 2.37 -10.98 -12.31
CA GLN A 258 3.13 -9.89 -11.68
C GLN A 258 2.66 -9.52 -10.26
N VAL A 259 1.73 -10.25 -9.65
CA VAL A 259 1.43 -10.12 -8.21
C VAL A 259 2.52 -10.86 -7.43
N ASN A 260 3.71 -10.25 -7.33
CA ASN A 260 4.84 -10.82 -6.62
C ASN A 260 5.77 -9.71 -6.09
N THR A 261 6.05 -9.74 -4.79
CA THR A 261 6.86 -8.69 -4.12
C THR A 261 8.32 -8.66 -4.60
N SER A 262 8.86 -9.75 -5.14
CA SER A 262 10.24 -9.78 -5.67
C SER A 262 10.42 -8.95 -6.94
N LEU A 263 9.36 -8.69 -7.69
CA LEU A 263 9.40 -7.94 -8.94
C LEU A 263 9.56 -6.43 -8.72
N TYR A 264 9.39 -5.97 -7.47
CA TYR A 264 9.32 -4.56 -7.15
C TYR A 264 10.29 -4.18 -6.01
N PRO A 265 10.86 -2.97 -6.05
CA PRO A 265 11.53 -2.38 -4.90
C PRO A 265 10.55 -2.24 -3.72
N ALA A 266 11.01 -2.51 -2.50
CA ALA A 266 10.16 -2.49 -1.30
C ALA A 266 9.55 -1.11 -0.99
N ASN A 267 10.21 -0.06 -1.47
CA ASN A 267 9.79 1.33 -1.40
C ASN A 267 8.96 1.77 -2.62
N SER A 268 8.51 0.87 -3.49
CA SER A 268 7.68 1.26 -4.64
C SER A 268 6.19 1.13 -4.36
N MET A 269 5.37 1.97 -5.01
CA MET A 269 3.91 1.85 -4.97
C MET A 269 3.40 0.51 -5.53
N CYS A 270 4.13 -0.13 -6.43
CA CYS A 270 3.76 -1.45 -6.93
C CYS A 270 3.92 -2.52 -5.85
N TYR A 271 4.98 -2.44 -5.05
CA TYR A 271 5.17 -3.33 -3.91
C TYR A 271 4.05 -3.14 -2.88
N SER A 272 3.67 -1.89 -2.57
CA SER A 272 2.57 -1.63 -1.63
C SER A 272 1.23 -2.19 -2.14
N ILE A 273 0.95 -2.16 -3.45
CA ILE A 273 -0.26 -2.80 -4.02
C ILE A 273 -0.29 -4.30 -3.74
N VAL A 274 0.82 -5.01 -3.97
CA VAL A 274 0.89 -6.46 -3.70
C VAL A 274 0.64 -6.72 -2.21
N VAL A 275 1.27 -5.95 -1.33
CA VAL A 275 1.14 -6.11 0.13
C VAL A 275 -0.27 -5.83 0.64
N PHE A 276 -0.79 -4.63 0.38
CA PHE A 276 -2.03 -4.16 1.02
C PHE A 276 -3.29 -4.71 0.37
N TYR A 277 -3.29 -4.96 -0.94
CA TYR A 277 -4.50 -5.42 -1.62
C TYR A 277 -4.52 -6.93 -1.83
N TYR A 278 -3.39 -7.56 -2.19
CA TYR A 278 -3.39 -9.00 -2.44
C TYR A 278 -3.04 -9.80 -1.20
N LEU A 279 -1.87 -9.56 -0.59
CA LEU A 279 -1.41 -10.35 0.55
C LEU A 279 -2.32 -10.17 1.77
N TYR A 280 -2.69 -8.94 2.11
CA TYR A 280 -3.55 -8.69 3.26
C TYR A 280 -4.96 -9.27 3.09
N HIS A 281 -5.61 -9.08 1.93
CA HIS A 281 -6.93 -9.66 1.68
C HIS A 281 -6.91 -11.19 1.70
N ARG A 282 -5.83 -11.79 1.19
CA ARG A 282 -5.70 -13.24 1.15
C ARG A 282 -5.33 -13.84 2.50
N PHE A 283 -4.49 -13.14 3.28
CA PHE A 283 -4.17 -13.49 4.66
C PHE A 283 -5.42 -13.43 5.55
N THR A 284 -6.21 -12.36 5.44
CA THR A 284 -7.45 -12.21 6.21
C THR A 284 -8.51 -13.24 5.79
N MET A 285 -8.60 -13.57 4.50
CA MET A 285 -9.40 -14.71 4.02
C MET A 285 -8.97 -16.04 4.66
N ALA A 286 -7.66 -16.30 4.77
CA ALA A 286 -7.17 -17.50 5.45
C ALA A 286 -7.56 -17.54 6.93
N SER A 287 -7.47 -16.39 7.62
CA SER A 287 -7.90 -16.26 9.01
C SER A 287 -9.39 -16.54 9.18
N GLU A 288 -10.23 -16.07 8.25
CA GLU A 288 -11.66 -16.38 8.24
C GLU A 288 -11.89 -17.87 8.00
N CYS A 289 -11.25 -18.48 6.99
CA CYS A 289 -11.32 -19.93 6.77
C CYS A 289 -10.96 -20.75 8.01
N ASN A 290 -9.89 -20.37 8.72
CA ASN A 290 -9.48 -21.00 9.97
C ASN A 290 -10.55 -20.90 11.06
N TYR A 291 -11.13 -19.70 11.24
CA TYR A 291 -12.17 -19.47 12.24
C TYR A 291 -13.40 -20.35 12.02
N PHE A 292 -13.76 -20.60 10.76
CA PHE A 292 -14.91 -21.43 10.38
C PHE A 292 -14.58 -22.90 10.10
N GLY A 293 -13.39 -23.36 10.47
CA GLY A 293 -13.00 -24.77 10.34
C GLY A 293 -12.67 -25.24 8.93
N ARG A 294 -12.54 -24.33 7.96
CA ARG A 294 -12.10 -24.62 6.58
C ARG A 294 -10.58 -24.63 6.48
N TYR A 295 -9.93 -25.47 7.28
CA TYR A 295 -8.48 -25.44 7.46
C TYR A 295 -7.68 -25.72 6.19
N ALA A 296 -8.17 -26.61 5.32
CA ALA A 296 -7.52 -26.88 4.03
C ALA A 296 -7.54 -25.64 3.12
N ASP A 297 -8.64 -24.88 3.10
CA ASP A 297 -8.74 -23.64 2.33
C ASP A 297 -7.85 -22.54 2.92
N ALA A 298 -7.77 -22.47 4.26
CA ALA A 298 -6.85 -21.57 4.93
C ALA A 298 -5.39 -21.81 4.49
N LEU A 299 -4.93 -23.07 4.48
CA LEU A 299 -3.59 -23.42 3.99
C LEU A 299 -3.39 -23.02 2.52
N ARG A 300 -4.37 -23.29 1.63
CA ARG A 300 -4.27 -22.88 0.21
C ARG A 300 -4.06 -21.38 0.04
N HIS A 301 -4.72 -20.55 0.86
CA HIS A 301 -4.54 -19.10 0.83
C HIS A 301 -3.19 -18.66 1.39
N LEU A 302 -2.74 -19.26 2.49
CA LEU A 302 -1.45 -18.94 3.11
C LEU A 302 -0.27 -19.34 2.21
N ASP A 303 -0.33 -20.51 1.58
CA ASP A 303 0.66 -20.98 0.59
C ASP A 303 0.75 -20.03 -0.60
N ALA A 304 -0.41 -19.52 -1.05
CA ALA A 304 -0.45 -18.59 -2.15
C ALA A 304 0.07 -17.19 -1.76
N CYS A 305 -0.12 -16.76 -0.51
CA CYS A 305 0.57 -15.59 0.02
C CYS A 305 2.09 -15.79 -0.02
N GLU A 306 2.62 -16.95 0.39
CA GLU A 306 4.06 -17.20 0.33
C GLU A 306 4.60 -17.14 -1.11
N LYS A 307 3.87 -17.67 -2.09
CA LYS A 307 4.25 -17.58 -3.52
C LYS A 307 4.28 -16.15 -4.04
N MET A 308 3.38 -15.30 -3.57
CA MET A 308 3.31 -13.88 -3.91
C MET A 308 4.35 -13.05 -3.14
N ASP A 309 4.88 -13.57 -2.03
CA ASP A 309 5.76 -12.86 -1.13
C ASP A 309 7.03 -13.64 -0.75
N PRO A 310 7.91 -13.93 -1.73
CA PRO A 310 9.11 -14.73 -1.48
C PRO A 310 10.10 -14.06 -0.51
N ARG A 311 10.01 -12.73 -0.34
CA ARG A 311 10.82 -11.96 0.62
C ARG A 311 10.30 -12.04 2.05
N GLY A 312 9.07 -12.52 2.26
CA GLY A 312 8.49 -12.75 3.57
C GLY A 312 8.17 -11.49 4.36
N TYR A 313 7.50 -10.52 3.74
CA TYR A 313 6.99 -9.33 4.42
C TYR A 313 5.71 -9.62 5.21
N VAL A 314 4.71 -10.20 4.54
CA VAL A 314 3.50 -10.75 5.17
C VAL A 314 3.68 -12.24 5.39
N ALA A 315 4.13 -12.96 4.36
CA ALA A 315 4.43 -14.38 4.49
C ALA A 315 5.58 -14.55 5.47
N ARG A 316 5.54 -15.60 6.30
CA ARG A 316 6.53 -15.89 7.36
C ARG A 316 6.53 -14.99 8.58
N SER A 317 5.80 -13.86 8.57
CA SER A 317 5.59 -13.03 9.76
C SER A 317 4.93 -13.83 10.89
N ALA A 318 5.12 -13.42 12.14
CA ALA A 318 4.56 -14.13 13.29
C ALA A 318 3.03 -14.33 13.20
N PRO A 319 2.22 -13.34 12.77
CA PRO A 319 0.80 -13.54 12.49
C PRO A 319 0.52 -14.61 11.42
N TRP A 320 1.30 -14.62 10.33
CA TRP A 320 1.19 -15.62 9.27
C TRP A 320 1.51 -17.04 9.78
N GLN A 321 2.60 -17.17 10.53
CA GLN A 321 3.02 -18.44 11.14
C GLN A 321 1.94 -18.98 12.09
N ARG A 322 1.29 -18.10 12.87
CA ARG A 322 0.17 -18.50 13.73
C ARG A 322 -1.02 -18.98 12.91
N GLN A 323 -1.37 -18.34 11.80
CA GLN A 323 -2.47 -18.81 10.94
C GLN A 323 -2.16 -20.15 10.28
N MET A 324 -0.91 -20.40 9.85
CA MET A 324 -0.48 -21.73 9.39
C MET A 324 -0.66 -22.77 10.49
N ALA A 325 -0.20 -22.46 11.70
CA ALA A 325 -0.33 -23.36 12.84
C ALA A 325 -1.78 -23.67 13.20
N ILE A 326 -2.68 -22.68 13.20
CA ILE A 326 -4.11 -22.90 13.46
C ILE A 326 -4.70 -23.88 12.44
N ALA A 327 -4.38 -23.71 11.16
CA ALA A 327 -4.86 -24.61 10.11
C ALA A 327 -4.34 -26.04 10.31
N HIS A 328 -3.03 -26.19 10.58
CA HIS A 328 -2.43 -27.49 10.86
C HIS A 328 -2.98 -28.16 12.13
N ILE A 329 -3.23 -27.41 13.21
CA ILE A 329 -3.90 -27.92 14.42
C ILE A 329 -5.29 -28.46 14.08
N GLY A 330 -6.05 -27.71 13.27
CA GLY A 330 -7.37 -28.10 12.81
C GLY A 330 -7.39 -29.37 11.97
N LEU A 331 -6.33 -29.61 11.17
CA LEU A 331 -6.11 -30.82 10.38
C LEU A 331 -5.40 -31.95 11.14
N ASN A 332 -5.16 -31.77 12.45
CA ASN A 332 -4.42 -32.72 13.29
C ASN A 332 -2.97 -32.98 12.82
N GLN A 333 -2.36 -32.01 12.14
CA GLN A 333 -0.98 -32.00 11.65
C GLN A 333 -0.06 -31.31 12.66
N LEU A 334 0.09 -31.93 13.84
CA LEU A 334 0.63 -31.26 15.02
C LEU A 334 2.13 -30.94 14.93
N ASP A 335 2.90 -31.73 14.19
CA ASP A 335 4.34 -31.47 13.99
C ASP A 335 4.56 -30.22 13.15
N GLN A 336 3.81 -30.05 12.07
CA GLN A 336 3.83 -28.84 11.26
C GLN A 336 3.38 -27.63 12.07
N ALA A 337 2.29 -27.78 12.84
CA ALA A 337 1.80 -26.70 13.69
C ALA A 337 2.86 -26.21 14.69
N LEU A 338 3.53 -27.13 15.40
CA LEU A 338 4.58 -26.79 16.35
C LEU A 338 5.78 -26.11 15.66
N ALA A 339 6.17 -26.57 14.46
CA ALA A 339 7.25 -25.95 13.70
C ALA A 339 6.93 -24.48 13.36
N HIS A 340 5.72 -24.19 12.88
CA HIS A 340 5.27 -22.83 12.61
C HIS A 340 5.19 -21.97 13.87
N LEU A 341 4.70 -22.51 14.98
CA LEU A 341 4.62 -21.78 16.24
C LEU A 341 5.99 -21.45 16.83
N GLU A 342 6.98 -22.31 16.67
CA GLU A 342 8.36 -22.02 17.06
C GLU A 342 8.97 -20.89 16.22
N LEU A 343 8.64 -20.80 14.93
CA LEU A 343 9.03 -19.65 14.10
C LEU A 343 8.35 -18.37 14.59
N ALA A 344 7.04 -18.41 14.86
CA ALA A 344 6.29 -17.28 15.40
C ALA A 344 6.87 -16.79 16.74
N ARG A 345 7.26 -17.73 17.62
CA ARG A 345 7.85 -17.45 18.92
C ARG A 345 9.22 -16.79 18.81
N LYS A 346 10.06 -17.23 17.85
CA LYS A 346 11.38 -16.62 17.61
C LYS A 346 11.26 -15.19 17.11
N GLU A 347 10.29 -14.92 16.24
CA GLU A 347 10.09 -13.59 15.67
C GLU A 347 9.43 -12.61 16.66
N ALA A 348 8.41 -13.08 17.39
CA ALA A 348 7.64 -12.25 18.33
C ALA A 348 7.48 -12.95 19.69
N PRO A 349 8.55 -13.04 20.51
CA PRO A 349 8.54 -13.79 21.76
C PRO A 349 7.65 -13.20 22.86
N SER A 350 7.21 -11.95 22.72
CA SER A 350 6.31 -11.28 23.67
C SER A 350 4.83 -11.55 23.43
N GLU A 351 4.44 -12.02 22.23
CA GLU A 351 3.03 -12.17 21.85
C GLU A 351 2.40 -13.40 22.52
N ALA A 352 1.45 -13.17 23.41
CA ALA A 352 0.82 -14.20 24.24
C ALA A 352 0.14 -15.30 23.39
N GLU A 353 -0.53 -14.90 22.31
CA GLU A 353 -1.32 -15.81 21.48
C GLU A 353 -0.50 -16.99 20.92
N THR A 354 0.79 -16.79 20.63
CA THR A 354 1.68 -17.87 20.19
C THR A 354 1.79 -18.99 21.23
N TYR A 355 1.88 -18.62 22.51
CA TYR A 355 2.01 -19.55 23.63
C TYR A 355 0.69 -20.30 23.91
N ARG A 356 -0.44 -19.61 23.75
CA ARG A 356 -1.77 -20.26 23.81
C ARG A 356 -1.90 -21.38 22.78
N LEU A 357 -1.45 -21.12 21.55
CA LEU A 357 -1.48 -22.10 20.46
C LEU A 357 -0.46 -23.24 20.68
N LEU A 358 0.73 -22.95 21.21
CA LEU A 358 1.72 -23.98 21.59
C LEU A 358 1.16 -24.93 22.65
N SER A 359 0.54 -24.39 23.69
CA SER A 359 -0.14 -25.18 24.72
C SER A 359 -1.22 -26.09 24.12
N LEU A 360 -2.06 -25.54 23.24
CA LEU A 360 -3.12 -26.29 22.55
C LEU A 360 -2.55 -27.42 21.68
N ALA A 361 -1.51 -27.15 20.91
CA ALA A 361 -0.87 -28.14 20.04
C ALA A 361 -0.19 -29.26 20.84
N CYS A 362 0.56 -28.92 21.89
CA CYS A 362 1.20 -29.89 22.79
C CYS A 362 0.17 -30.79 23.48
N ARG A 363 -0.94 -30.21 23.97
CA ARG A 363 -2.02 -30.97 24.60
C ARG A 363 -2.64 -31.97 23.64
N LYS A 364 -2.93 -31.56 22.39
CA LYS A 364 -3.44 -32.45 21.34
C LYS A 364 -2.45 -33.56 20.97
N LYS A 365 -1.15 -33.32 21.11
CA LYS A 365 -0.08 -34.29 20.85
C LYS A 365 0.12 -35.28 22.02
N GLY A 366 -0.50 -35.02 23.18
CA GLY A 366 -0.34 -35.82 24.40
C GLY A 366 0.87 -35.42 25.26
N ASP A 367 1.54 -34.30 24.96
CA ASP A 367 2.66 -33.78 25.75
C ASP A 367 2.13 -32.78 26.81
N GLN A 368 1.55 -33.33 27.88
CA GLN A 368 0.88 -32.53 28.92
C GLN A 368 1.87 -31.60 29.65
N ALA A 369 3.09 -32.05 29.91
CA ALA A 369 4.11 -31.25 30.60
C ALA A 369 4.47 -29.98 29.80
N LYS A 370 4.67 -30.10 28.48
CA LYS A 370 4.89 -28.90 27.63
C LYS A 370 3.64 -28.06 27.50
N ALA A 371 2.46 -28.68 27.44
CA ALA A 371 1.21 -27.94 27.35
C ALA A 371 1.00 -27.01 28.54
N ASP A 372 1.29 -27.49 29.75
CA ASP A 372 1.16 -26.71 30.99
C ASP A 372 2.24 -25.62 31.06
N TYR A 373 3.49 -25.93 30.70
CA TYR A 373 4.56 -24.92 30.58
C TYR A 373 4.17 -23.75 29.67
N TYR A 374 3.65 -24.03 28.47
CA TYR A 374 3.26 -22.96 27.54
C TYR A 374 2.00 -22.21 27.99
N LEU A 375 1.13 -22.83 28.80
CA LEU A 375 -0.03 -22.16 29.37
C LEU A 375 0.40 -21.13 30.42
N ASP A 376 1.38 -21.46 31.27
CA ASP A 376 1.96 -20.54 32.23
C ASP A 376 2.64 -19.35 31.52
N GLU A 377 3.42 -19.63 30.48
CA GLU A 377 4.07 -18.59 29.66
C GLU A 377 3.06 -17.67 28.95
N TYR A 378 1.90 -18.20 28.53
CA TYR A 378 0.79 -17.42 27.99
C TYR A 378 0.22 -16.46 29.04
N GLU A 379 -0.04 -16.93 30.26
CA GLU A 379 -0.61 -16.12 31.33
C GLU A 379 0.32 -14.97 31.74
N ILE A 380 1.64 -15.22 31.78
CA ILE A 380 2.65 -14.19 32.04
C ILE A 380 2.57 -13.08 30.99
N ARG A 381 2.56 -13.44 29.70
CA ARG A 381 2.55 -12.47 28.59
C ARG A 381 1.23 -11.74 28.45
N ARG A 382 0.10 -12.44 28.61
CA ARG A 382 -1.23 -11.83 28.59
C ARG A 382 -1.36 -10.72 29.62
N ARG A 383 -0.81 -10.93 30.82
CA ARG A 383 -0.80 -9.90 31.88
C ARG A 383 0.08 -8.71 31.50
N ALA A 384 1.24 -8.96 30.90
CA ALA A 384 2.11 -7.89 30.39
C ALA A 384 1.42 -7.05 29.30
N GLU A 385 0.73 -7.69 28.35
CA GLU A 385 -0.04 -7.03 27.28
C GLU A 385 -1.19 -6.16 27.82
N GLN A 386 -1.81 -6.55 28.95
CA GLN A 386 -2.87 -5.76 29.60
C GLN A 386 -2.35 -4.56 30.41
N GLN A 387 -1.09 -4.62 30.86
CA GLN A 387 -0.43 -3.56 31.63
C GLN A 387 0.28 -2.54 30.75
N GLU A 388 0.63 -2.89 29.52
CA GLU A 388 1.03 -1.88 28.54
C GLU A 388 -0.17 -0.95 28.28
N PRO A 389 -0.03 0.38 28.45
CA PRO A 389 -1.05 1.28 27.97
C PRO A 389 -1.22 0.97 26.49
N ARG A 390 -2.45 0.72 26.05
CA ARG A 390 -2.80 0.68 24.62
C ARG A 390 -2.37 2.02 24.03
N LYS A 391 -1.08 2.16 23.65
CA LYS A 391 -0.71 3.01 22.53
C LYS A 391 -1.68 2.56 21.47
N GLU A 392 -2.58 3.43 21.08
CA GLU A 392 -3.52 3.17 19.99
C GLU A 392 -2.72 2.44 18.92
N ARG A 393 -2.89 1.11 18.83
CA ARG A 393 -2.40 0.35 17.71
C ARG A 393 -3.27 0.91 16.61
N LYS A 394 -2.79 1.98 15.97
CA LYS A 394 -3.24 2.40 14.65
C LYS A 394 -2.86 1.21 13.77
N THR A 395 -3.73 0.20 13.79
CA THR A 395 -3.76 -0.82 12.75
C THR A 395 -3.87 -0.07 11.43
N PRO A 396 -3.09 -0.49 10.42
CA PRO A 396 -2.89 0.26 9.18
C PRO A 396 -4.18 0.66 8.47
#